data_AF-A0A5Q4FUE4-F1
#
_entry.id   AF-A0A5Q4FUE4-F1
#
_cell.length_a   1.000
_cell.length_b   1.000
_cell.length_c   1.000
_cell.angle_alpha   90.00
_cell.angle_beta   90.00
_cell.angle_gamma   90.00
#
_symmetry.space_group_name_H-M   'P 1'
#
loop_
_entity.id
_entity.type
_entity.pdbx_description
1 polymer ?
#
loop_
_entity_poly.entity_id
_entity_poly.type
_entity_poly.pdbx_seq_one_letter_code
_entity_poly.pdbx_strand_id
1 'polypeptide(L)'
;MQMAHALGRWVIFSRALSPDAALPSLAEPGTSEVTIGPLERRDLDRLAASGRKGREDAAILESADVAVVGRDGHGEVVHFRCIALASFTHPGLPFPIRVDEGEAFSYHVETARSARGRGLARRGLAAILHELQHRGIRRIEAHTTERNGTVRRYYGEAGFDEVGWLFTTTYGSTVHWITAAQRPFFEGAPLHASDGLHVHAERDAEVARLARELDDQIVVLRQEGARVALLGSGAAADELLLLVPSLRPLVVGVADSDVRRQGATFGVTGDRIVAPEGWTATGATHLLYASKAYQDEMHDQHLAFGPPGSRGIRIHPRVEVVAV
;
A
#
# COMPACT_ATOMS: atom_id res chain seq x y z
N MET A 1 17.55 17.64 -13.50
CA MET A 1 17.07 18.19 -12.21
C MET A 1 15.65 17.68 -12.02
N GLN A 2 15.45 16.58 -11.29
CA GLN A 2 14.13 15.98 -11.07
C GLN A 2 13.44 16.72 -9.92
N MET A 3 12.20 17.17 -10.14
CA MET A 3 11.44 17.93 -9.15
C MET A 3 10.79 16.98 -8.14
N ALA A 4 10.93 17.30 -6.86
CA ALA A 4 10.19 16.68 -5.77
C ALA A 4 8.70 17.00 -5.94
N HIS A 5 7.85 15.96 -6.06
CA HIS A 5 6.39 16.12 -6.05
C HIS A 5 5.88 15.87 -4.64
N ALA A 6 5.07 16.79 -4.09
CA ALA A 6 4.36 16.55 -2.84
C ALA A 6 3.18 15.61 -3.12
N LEU A 7 3.21 14.38 -2.59
CA LEU A 7 2.17 13.38 -2.87
C LEU A 7 0.97 13.49 -1.90
N GLY A 8 1.13 14.21 -0.80
CA GLY A 8 0.04 14.54 0.13
C GLY A 8 0.52 15.17 1.42
N ARG A 9 -0.45 15.65 2.21
CA ARG A 9 -0.25 16.17 3.56
C ARG A 9 -1.24 15.49 4.49
N TRP A 10 -0.73 14.88 5.56
CA TRP A 10 -1.55 14.26 6.60
C TRP A 10 -1.36 15.00 7.92
N VAL A 11 -2.46 15.09 8.66
CA VAL A 11 -2.54 15.65 10.01
C VAL A 11 -2.48 14.49 11.00
N ILE A 12 -1.58 14.59 11.97
CA ILE A 12 -1.39 13.59 13.01
C ILE A 12 -2.18 14.01 14.25
N PHE A 13 -3.09 13.14 14.69
CA PHE A 13 -3.82 13.28 15.94
C PHE A 13 -3.27 12.29 16.97
N SER A 14 -3.08 12.75 18.19
CA SER A 14 -2.68 11.91 19.31
C SER A 14 -3.52 12.23 20.54
N ARG A 15 -3.83 11.19 21.32
CA ARG A 15 -4.50 11.35 22.61
C ARG A 15 -3.87 10.42 23.63
N ALA A 16 -3.51 10.98 24.78
CA ALA A 16 -3.20 10.18 25.95
C ALA A 16 -4.48 9.57 26.53
N LEU A 17 -4.41 8.28 26.85
CA LEU A 17 -5.45 7.53 27.55
C LEU A 17 -4.98 7.32 28.98
N SER A 18 -5.69 7.91 29.93
CA SER A 18 -5.50 7.61 31.35
C SER A 18 -6.54 6.57 31.77
N PRO A 19 -6.16 5.54 32.55
CA PRO A 19 -7.09 4.53 33.07
C PRO A 19 -8.25 5.14 33.85
N ASP A 20 -8.00 6.28 34.52
CA ASP A 20 -8.95 6.93 35.42
C ASP A 20 -9.63 8.16 34.79
N ALA A 21 -9.26 8.53 33.57
CA ALA A 21 -9.89 9.67 32.90
C ALA A 21 -11.25 9.28 32.33
N ALA A 22 -12.29 10.00 32.77
CA ALA A 22 -13.59 9.95 32.13
C ALA A 22 -13.43 10.27 30.63
N LEU A 23 -13.94 9.37 29.78
CA LEU A 23 -14.02 9.65 28.36
C LEU A 23 -15.03 10.77 28.12
N PRO A 24 -14.76 11.70 27.18
CA PRO A 24 -15.74 12.70 26.80
C PRO A 24 -17.04 11.98 26.42
N SER A 25 -18.16 12.49 26.90
CA SER A 25 -19.48 11.99 26.51
C SER A 25 -19.72 12.34 25.04
N LEU A 26 -19.32 11.43 24.16
CA LEU A 26 -19.54 11.54 22.71
C LEU A 26 -20.91 10.97 22.28
N ALA A 27 -21.73 10.55 23.24
CA ALA A 27 -23.08 10.05 23.01
C ALA A 27 -24.07 11.22 22.96
N GLU A 28 -24.64 11.48 21.79
CA GLU A 28 -25.96 12.11 21.73
C GLU A 28 -27.02 11.01 21.96
N PRO A 29 -28.10 11.29 22.72
CA PRO A 29 -29.22 10.37 22.85
C PRO A 29 -29.97 10.31 21.51
N GLY A 30 -29.52 9.43 20.62
CA GLY A 30 -30.11 9.22 19.30
C GLY A 30 -30.92 7.92 19.27
N THR A 31 -32.15 8.04 18.78
CA THR A 31 -33.20 7.03 18.54
C THR A 31 -32.84 5.92 17.53
N SER A 32 -31.55 5.59 17.38
CA SER A 32 -31.07 4.71 16.31
C SER A 32 -31.07 3.25 16.75
N GLU A 33 -31.77 2.38 16.03
CA GLU A 33 -31.69 0.90 16.07
C GLU A 33 -30.29 0.32 15.79
N VAL A 34 -29.24 1.16 15.81
CA VAL A 34 -27.87 0.74 15.53
C VAL A 34 -27.17 0.43 16.84
N THR A 35 -26.82 -0.83 17.02
CA THR A 35 -25.99 -1.32 18.13
C THR A 35 -24.52 -1.20 17.76
N ILE A 36 -23.67 -0.78 18.71
CA ILE A 36 -22.21 -0.71 18.50
C ILE A 36 -21.56 -1.63 19.52
N GLY A 37 -20.67 -2.49 19.06
CA GLY A 37 -20.00 -3.47 19.91
C GLY A 37 -18.75 -4.05 19.26
N PRO A 38 -18.13 -5.06 19.90
CA PRO A 38 -16.97 -5.74 19.35
C PRO A 38 -17.31 -6.42 18.03
N LEU A 39 -16.31 -6.62 17.17
CA LEU A 39 -16.42 -7.46 15.97
C LEU A 39 -16.84 -8.89 16.33
N GLU A 40 -17.79 -9.44 15.58
CA GLU A 40 -18.25 -10.82 15.72
C GLU A 40 -18.07 -11.57 14.40
N ARG A 41 -17.95 -12.92 14.47
CA ARG A 41 -17.72 -13.72 13.25
C ARG A 41 -18.81 -13.53 12.19
N ARG A 42 -20.07 -13.41 12.62
CA ARG A 42 -21.21 -13.16 11.74
C ARG A 42 -21.10 -11.87 10.92
N ASP A 43 -20.36 -10.87 11.40
CA ASP A 43 -20.16 -9.61 10.68
C ASP A 43 -19.28 -9.81 9.46
N LEU A 44 -18.21 -10.59 9.63
CA LEU A 44 -17.28 -10.95 8.57
C LEU A 44 -17.99 -11.75 7.49
N ASP A 45 -18.81 -12.73 7.89
CA ASP A 45 -19.57 -13.57 6.96
C ASP A 45 -20.56 -12.74 6.13
N ARG A 46 -21.27 -11.80 6.76
CA ARG A 46 -22.21 -10.89 6.08
C ARG A 46 -21.50 -9.94 5.12
N LEU A 47 -20.41 -9.31 5.56
CA LEU A 47 -19.61 -8.43 4.71
C LEU A 47 -19.05 -9.20 3.51
N ALA A 48 -18.48 -10.38 3.71
CA ALA A 48 -17.94 -11.20 2.63
C ALA A 48 -19.00 -11.61 1.59
N ALA A 49 -20.26 -11.81 2.02
CA ALA A 49 -21.39 -12.11 1.16
C ALA A 49 -21.90 -10.90 0.33
N SER A 50 -21.58 -9.66 0.74
CA SER A 50 -22.09 -8.43 0.11
C SER A 50 -21.36 -8.00 -1.19
N GLY A 51 -20.36 -8.76 -1.62
CA GLY A 51 -19.64 -8.54 -2.89
C GLY A 51 -18.15 -8.22 -2.70
N ARG A 52 -17.50 -7.70 -3.76
CA ARG A 52 -16.05 -7.47 -3.75
C ARG A 52 -15.60 -6.52 -2.63
N LYS A 53 -16.23 -5.35 -2.54
CA LYS A 53 -15.91 -4.36 -1.50
C LYS A 53 -16.12 -4.95 -0.10
N GLY A 54 -17.22 -5.67 0.13
CA GLY A 54 -17.46 -6.29 1.42
C GLY A 54 -16.43 -7.36 1.81
N ARG A 55 -15.90 -8.12 0.85
CA ARG A 55 -14.76 -9.03 1.11
C ARG A 55 -13.49 -8.27 1.49
N GLU A 56 -13.23 -7.14 0.85
CA GLU A 56 -12.10 -6.27 1.20
C GLU A 56 -12.28 -5.69 2.62
N ASP A 57 -13.47 -5.19 2.95
CA ASP A 57 -13.81 -4.68 4.28
C ASP A 57 -13.73 -5.78 5.37
N ALA A 58 -14.18 -7.01 5.06
CA ALA A 58 -14.06 -8.15 5.96
C ALA A 58 -12.60 -8.52 6.25
N ALA A 59 -11.73 -8.54 5.23
CA ALA A 59 -10.30 -8.80 5.42
C ALA A 59 -9.60 -7.72 6.25
N ILE A 60 -10.01 -6.46 6.09
CA ILE A 60 -9.51 -5.33 6.91
C ILE A 60 -9.93 -5.49 8.37
N LEU A 61 -11.16 -5.94 8.63
CA LEU A 61 -11.67 -6.17 9.99
C LEU A 61 -11.03 -7.39 10.65
N GLU A 62 -10.84 -8.48 9.90
CA GLU A 62 -10.22 -9.71 10.41
C GLU A 62 -8.75 -9.51 10.78
N SER A 63 -8.06 -8.57 10.13
CA SER A 63 -6.65 -8.22 10.43
C SER A 63 -6.48 -7.18 11.55
N ALA A 64 -7.57 -6.63 12.09
CA ALA A 64 -7.50 -5.63 13.16
C ALA A 64 -7.21 -6.28 14.52
N ASP A 65 -6.27 -5.74 15.28
CA ASP A 65 -6.02 -6.16 16.67
C ASP A 65 -7.21 -5.85 17.58
N VAL A 66 -7.86 -4.71 17.32
CA VAL A 66 -9.14 -4.33 17.94
C VAL A 66 -10.05 -3.73 16.88
N ALA A 67 -11.29 -4.21 16.83
CA ALA A 67 -12.32 -3.67 15.95
C ALA A 67 -13.64 -3.45 16.69
N VAL A 68 -14.29 -2.34 16.38
CA VAL A 68 -15.65 -2.03 16.81
C VAL A 68 -16.54 -1.91 15.57
N VAL A 69 -17.71 -2.51 15.64
CA VAL A 69 -18.68 -2.62 14.56
C VAL A 69 -20.03 -2.03 14.99
N GLY A 70 -20.63 -1.24 14.12
CA GLY A 70 -22.00 -0.76 14.24
C GLY A 70 -22.94 -1.57 13.34
N ARG A 71 -23.98 -2.15 13.92
CA ARG A 71 -24.96 -3.02 13.26
C ARG A 71 -26.35 -2.40 13.32
N ASP A 72 -27.07 -2.37 12.21
CA ASP A 72 -28.46 -1.88 12.18
C ASP A 72 -29.47 -2.89 12.78
N GLY A 73 -30.76 -2.58 12.72
CA GLY A 73 -31.84 -3.42 13.26
C GLY A 73 -31.98 -4.79 12.57
N HIS A 74 -31.39 -4.97 11.38
CA HIS A 74 -31.30 -6.26 10.69
C HIS A 74 -29.99 -7.00 10.98
N GLY A 75 -29.10 -6.38 11.76
CA GLY A 75 -27.77 -6.89 12.08
C GLY A 75 -26.73 -6.61 10.99
N GLU A 76 -27.04 -5.78 9.99
CA GLU A 76 -26.11 -5.48 8.91
C GLU A 76 -25.03 -4.50 9.37
N VAL A 77 -23.79 -4.73 8.95
CA VAL A 77 -22.65 -3.87 9.28
C VAL A 77 -22.79 -2.54 8.53
N VAL A 78 -23.03 -1.46 9.29
CA VAL A 78 -23.20 -0.10 8.75
C VAL A 78 -22.09 0.85 9.18
N HIS A 79 -21.25 0.45 10.13
CA HIS A 79 -20.08 1.20 10.58
C HIS A 79 -19.02 0.24 11.09
N PHE A 80 -17.74 0.55 10.88
CA PHE A 80 -16.67 -0.11 11.59
C PHE A 80 -15.44 0.77 11.75
N ARG A 81 -14.64 0.45 12.77
CA ARG A 81 -13.36 1.10 13.07
C ARG A 81 -12.34 0.03 13.47
N CYS A 82 -11.14 0.14 12.89
CA CYS A 82 -10.04 -0.78 13.14
C CYS A 82 -8.87 -0.06 13.82
N ILE A 83 -8.25 -0.78 14.76
CA ILE A 83 -7.08 -0.36 15.53
C ILE A 83 -5.99 -1.42 15.41
N ALA A 84 -4.76 -0.96 15.24
CA ALA A 84 -3.56 -1.77 15.38
C ALA A 84 -2.90 -1.52 16.74
N LEU A 85 -2.42 -2.59 17.36
CA LEU A 85 -1.61 -2.62 18.60
C LEU A 85 -0.18 -3.08 18.33
N ALA A 86 0.11 -3.59 17.13
CA ALA A 86 1.43 -3.92 16.67
C ALA A 86 1.78 -3.16 15.38
N SER A 87 3.07 -3.05 15.10
CA SER A 87 3.55 -2.44 13.85
C SER A 87 3.07 -3.26 12.65
N PHE A 88 2.66 -2.59 11.57
CA PHE A 88 2.00 -3.24 10.45
C PHE A 88 2.14 -2.46 9.14
N THR A 89 2.00 -3.17 8.03
CA THR A 89 1.81 -2.59 6.70
C THR A 89 0.37 -2.83 6.27
N HIS A 90 -0.39 -1.76 5.97
CA HIS A 90 -1.79 -1.87 5.55
C HIS A 90 -1.97 -1.42 4.11
N PRO A 91 -2.64 -2.20 3.23
CA PRO A 91 -2.83 -1.84 1.82
C PRO A 91 -3.51 -0.48 1.58
N GLY A 92 -4.36 -0.06 2.51
CA GLY A 92 -5.04 1.24 2.47
C GLY A 92 -4.27 2.41 3.09
N LEU A 93 -3.11 2.15 3.70
CA LEU A 93 -2.19 3.20 4.15
C LEU A 93 -1.02 3.26 3.18
N PRO A 94 -0.55 4.46 2.80
CA PRO A 94 0.55 4.55 1.86
C PRO A 94 1.93 4.27 2.50
N PHE A 95 1.96 3.86 3.77
CA PHE A 95 3.18 3.63 4.56
C PHE A 95 2.98 2.56 5.65
N PRO A 96 4.06 1.87 6.06
CA PRO A 96 4.08 1.04 7.26
C PRO A 96 3.99 1.93 8.50
N ILE A 97 3.25 1.43 9.48
CA ILE A 97 3.04 2.10 10.75
C ILE A 97 3.83 1.36 11.82
N ARG A 98 4.66 2.10 12.56
CA ARG A 98 5.20 1.63 13.82
C ARG A 98 4.17 1.83 14.93
N VAL A 99 3.96 0.83 15.77
CA VAL A 99 3.18 0.95 17.00
C VAL A 99 4.06 0.48 18.15
N ASP A 100 4.37 1.40 19.07
CA ASP A 100 5.16 1.09 20.27
C ASP A 100 4.30 0.38 21.33
N GLU A 101 4.97 -0.30 22.27
CA GLU A 101 4.28 -1.03 23.34
C GLU A 101 3.40 -0.12 24.22
N GLY A 102 2.15 -0.55 24.41
CA GLY A 102 1.13 0.21 25.15
C GLY A 102 0.56 1.39 24.38
N GLU A 103 0.75 1.44 23.07
CA GLU A 103 0.16 2.41 22.15
C GLU A 103 -0.75 1.74 21.13
N ALA A 104 -1.57 2.54 20.46
CA ALA A 104 -2.52 2.08 19.47
C ALA A 104 -2.59 3.03 18.28
N PHE A 105 -2.92 2.49 17.11
CA PHE A 105 -3.07 3.28 15.89
C PHE A 105 -4.41 3.03 15.21
N SER A 106 -5.20 4.08 14.98
CA SER A 106 -6.47 4.02 14.24
C SER A 106 -6.23 4.22 12.75
N TYR A 107 -6.43 3.16 11.96
CA TYR A 107 -6.08 3.16 10.53
C TYR A 107 -7.25 3.05 9.57
N HIS A 108 -8.41 2.60 10.02
CA HIS A 108 -9.58 2.47 9.15
C HIS A 108 -10.86 2.82 9.88
N VAL A 109 -11.71 3.62 9.22
CA VAL A 109 -13.03 4.01 9.71
C VAL A 109 -13.95 4.12 8.50
N GLU A 110 -15.01 3.31 8.47
CA GLU A 110 -15.99 3.36 7.38
C GLU A 110 -17.41 3.51 7.95
N THR A 111 -18.25 4.27 7.25
CA THR A 111 -19.68 4.38 7.56
C THR A 111 -20.49 4.30 6.28
N ALA A 112 -21.38 3.31 6.21
CA ALA A 112 -22.29 3.09 5.10
C ALA A 112 -23.08 4.37 4.82
N ARG A 113 -23.28 4.70 3.54
CA ARG A 113 -23.96 5.94 3.12
C ARG A 113 -25.34 6.10 3.75
N SER A 114 -26.10 5.01 3.86
CA SER A 114 -27.42 4.93 4.49
C SER A 114 -27.44 5.28 5.99
N ALA A 115 -26.28 5.20 6.64
CA ALA A 115 -26.12 5.41 8.08
C ALA A 115 -25.29 6.65 8.45
N ARG A 116 -24.83 7.42 7.45
CA ARG A 116 -24.14 8.70 7.68
C ARG A 116 -25.09 9.72 8.31
N GLY A 117 -24.54 10.64 9.11
CA GLY A 117 -25.33 11.64 9.85
C GLY A 117 -25.96 11.14 11.15
N ARG A 118 -25.90 9.83 11.45
CA ARG A 118 -26.47 9.23 12.67
C ARG A 118 -25.51 9.19 13.87
N GLY A 119 -24.42 9.95 13.84
CA GLY A 119 -23.43 9.99 14.92
C GLY A 119 -22.61 8.71 15.13
N LEU A 120 -22.67 7.72 14.23
CA LEU A 120 -22.00 6.41 14.42
C LEU A 120 -20.49 6.51 14.59
N ALA A 121 -19.82 7.39 13.83
CA ALA A 121 -18.38 7.57 13.96
C ALA A 121 -17.94 8.09 15.35
N ARG A 122 -18.77 8.93 16.00
CA ARG A 122 -18.55 9.42 17.37
C ARG A 122 -18.77 8.30 18.39
N ARG A 123 -19.90 7.60 18.29
CA ARG A 123 -20.23 6.48 19.18
C ARG A 123 -19.21 5.33 19.06
N GLY A 124 -18.77 5.01 17.84
CA GLY A 124 -17.72 4.03 17.58
C GLY A 124 -16.36 4.46 18.13
N LEU A 125 -16.03 5.75 18.05
CA LEU A 125 -14.82 6.30 18.69
C LEU A 125 -14.90 6.20 20.22
N ALA A 126 -16.04 6.50 20.84
CA ALA A 126 -16.19 6.33 22.28
C ALA A 126 -16.02 4.87 22.72
N ALA A 127 -16.66 3.94 22.01
CA ALA A 127 -16.57 2.51 22.29
C ALA A 127 -15.12 1.99 22.17
N ILE A 128 -14.39 2.39 21.11
CA ILE A 128 -13.00 1.94 20.95
C ILE A 128 -12.08 2.54 22.01
N LEU A 129 -12.27 3.81 22.40
CA LEU A 129 -11.46 4.44 23.44
C LEU A 129 -11.65 3.73 24.78
N HIS A 130 -12.89 3.33 25.09
CA HIS A 130 -13.20 2.58 26.30
C HIS A 130 -12.51 1.22 26.31
N GLU A 131 -12.59 0.47 25.21
CA GLU A 131 -11.91 -0.81 25.05
C GLU A 131 -10.39 -0.69 25.20
N LEU A 132 -9.78 0.32 24.59
CA LEU A 132 -8.34 0.54 24.65
C LEU A 132 -7.87 0.93 26.07
N GLN A 133 -8.64 1.74 26.79
CA GLN A 133 -8.37 2.06 28.20
C GLN A 133 -8.37 0.79 29.06
N HIS A 134 -9.35 -0.11 28.89
CA HIS A 134 -9.41 -1.38 29.63
C HIS A 134 -8.22 -2.28 29.34
N ARG A 135 -7.66 -2.21 28.13
CA ARG A 135 -6.45 -2.94 27.73
C ARG A 135 -5.15 -2.29 28.21
N GLY A 136 -5.23 -1.19 28.98
CA GLY A 136 -4.05 -0.48 29.48
C GLY A 136 -3.28 0.29 28.41
N ILE A 137 -3.90 0.56 27.25
CA ILE A 137 -3.30 1.40 26.22
C ILE A 137 -3.24 2.83 26.75
N ARG A 138 -2.07 3.46 26.61
CA ARG A 138 -1.76 4.78 27.18
C ARG A 138 -1.83 5.90 26.15
N ARG A 139 -1.75 5.56 24.86
CA ARG A 139 -1.78 6.53 23.77
C ARG A 139 -2.44 5.92 22.54
N ILE A 140 -3.27 6.71 21.87
CA ILE A 140 -3.83 6.37 20.56
C ILE A 140 -3.49 7.46 19.57
N GLU A 141 -3.11 7.06 18.37
CA GLU A 141 -2.82 7.95 17.26
C GLU A 141 -3.70 7.67 16.05
N ALA A 142 -3.88 8.68 15.20
CA ALA A 142 -4.61 8.57 13.96
C ALA A 142 -4.09 9.58 12.94
N HIS A 143 -4.10 9.19 11.66
CA HIS A 143 -3.74 10.07 10.56
C HIS A 143 -4.97 10.42 9.73
N THR A 144 -5.06 11.69 9.32
CA THR A 144 -6.14 12.16 8.44
C THR A 144 -5.58 13.04 7.36
N THR A 145 -6.29 13.20 6.24
CA THR A 145 -5.92 14.17 5.21
C THR A 145 -6.64 15.50 5.47
N GLU A 146 -6.07 16.59 4.98
CA GLU A 146 -6.69 17.93 5.10
C GLU A 146 -8.10 18.01 4.49
N ARG A 147 -8.38 17.15 3.50
CA ARG A 147 -9.69 17.07 2.83
C ARG A 147 -10.79 16.51 3.73
N ASN A 148 -10.45 15.93 4.88
CA ASN A 148 -11.36 15.25 5.78
C ASN A 148 -11.68 16.10 7.03
N GLY A 149 -12.08 17.36 6.84
CA GLY A 149 -12.37 18.31 7.93
C GLY A 149 -13.34 17.81 8.99
N THR A 150 -14.31 16.96 8.59
CA THR A 150 -15.23 16.28 9.50
C THR A 150 -14.53 15.36 10.51
N VAL A 151 -13.50 14.63 10.07
CA VAL A 151 -12.73 13.71 10.91
C VAL A 151 -11.86 14.48 11.91
N ARG A 152 -11.23 15.58 11.46
CA ARG A 152 -10.47 16.51 12.33
C ARG A 152 -11.34 17.07 13.45
N ARG A 153 -12.56 17.52 13.11
CA ARG A 153 -13.53 17.98 14.12
C ARG A 153 -13.86 16.88 15.14
N TYR A 154 -14.11 15.66 14.69
CA TYR A 154 -14.45 14.55 15.59
C TYR A 154 -13.32 14.15 16.53
N TYR A 155 -12.07 14.12 16.04
CA TYR A 155 -10.93 13.87 16.92
C TYR A 155 -10.74 15.00 17.93
N GLY A 156 -10.91 16.27 17.54
CA GLY A 156 -10.89 17.40 18.47
C GLY A 156 -12.01 17.34 19.53
N GLU A 157 -13.25 17.03 19.13
CA GLU A 157 -14.37 16.80 20.07
C GLU A 157 -14.08 15.65 21.04
N ALA A 158 -13.35 14.64 20.57
CA ALA A 158 -12.86 13.53 21.37
C ALA A 158 -11.54 13.84 22.09
N GLY A 159 -11.12 15.09 22.23
CA GLY A 159 -9.95 15.49 23.03
C GLY A 159 -8.60 14.97 22.50
N PHE A 160 -8.47 14.77 21.19
CA PHE A 160 -7.18 14.54 20.55
C PHE A 160 -6.51 15.87 20.24
N ASP A 161 -5.20 15.90 20.42
CA ASP A 161 -4.35 17.01 20.02
C ASP A 161 -3.82 16.78 18.60
N GLU A 162 -3.72 17.86 17.83
CA GLU A 162 -2.98 17.87 16.57
C GLU A 162 -1.49 18.03 16.87
N VAL A 163 -0.73 16.95 16.71
CA VAL A 163 0.66 16.87 17.19
C VAL A 163 1.71 16.95 16.09
N GLY A 164 1.29 17.02 14.82
CA GLY A 164 2.22 17.17 13.73
C GLY A 164 1.63 16.93 12.35
N TRP A 165 2.54 16.96 11.38
CA TRP A 165 2.24 16.80 9.96
C TRP A 165 3.16 15.79 9.33
N LEU A 166 2.62 15.08 8.35
CA LEU A 166 3.36 14.16 7.50
C LEU A 166 3.29 14.65 6.05
N PHE A 167 4.45 14.72 5.41
CA PHE A 167 4.58 15.03 3.99
C PHE A 167 5.25 13.86 3.27
N THR A 168 4.89 13.70 2.01
CA THR A 168 5.47 12.69 1.13
C THR A 168 6.08 13.31 -0.09
N THR A 169 7.25 12.81 -0.46
CA THR A 169 7.85 13.13 -1.74
C THR A 169 8.61 11.94 -2.31
N THR A 170 8.88 11.95 -3.60
CA THR A 170 9.64 10.90 -4.29
C THR A 170 10.95 11.46 -4.82
N TYR A 171 12.01 10.67 -4.69
CA TYR A 171 13.29 10.92 -5.33
C TYR A 171 13.83 9.60 -5.91
N GLY A 172 13.84 9.49 -7.24
CA GLY A 172 14.05 8.20 -7.91
C GLY A 172 12.99 7.17 -7.51
N SER A 173 13.42 5.96 -7.14
CA SER A 173 12.55 4.87 -6.66
C SER A 173 12.29 4.88 -5.14
N THR A 174 12.69 5.97 -4.46
CA THR A 174 12.59 6.10 -3.00
C THR A 174 11.49 7.09 -2.64
N VAL A 175 10.60 6.68 -1.76
CA VAL A 175 9.60 7.54 -1.14
C VAL A 175 10.18 8.10 0.15
N HIS A 176 10.20 9.42 0.27
CA HIS A 176 10.62 10.14 1.46
C HIS A 176 9.39 10.63 2.22
N TRP A 177 9.34 10.26 3.49
CA TRP A 177 8.35 10.68 4.46
C TRP A 177 8.98 11.71 5.38
N ILE A 178 8.46 12.92 5.38
CA ILE A 178 8.97 14.03 6.19
C ILE A 178 7.95 14.31 7.28
N THR A 179 8.31 14.06 8.54
CA THR A 179 7.47 14.40 9.69
C THR A 179 7.97 15.67 10.36
N ALA A 180 7.03 16.52 10.72
CA ALA A 180 7.22 17.62 11.65
C ALA A 180 6.43 17.31 12.94
N ALA A 181 6.92 16.34 13.73
CA ALA A 181 6.25 15.83 14.93
C ALA A 181 7.29 15.46 16.00
N GLN A 182 6.90 15.45 17.28
CA GLN A 182 7.82 15.19 18.40
C GLN A 182 8.23 13.71 18.58
N ARG A 183 7.63 12.77 17.82
CA ARG A 183 8.04 11.36 17.82
C ARG A 183 7.92 10.76 16.41
N PRO A 184 8.92 9.99 15.94
CA PRO A 184 8.90 9.36 14.61
C PRO A 184 7.97 8.14 14.59
N PHE A 185 7.38 7.84 13.43
CA PHE A 185 6.36 6.77 13.29
C PHE A 185 6.42 5.97 11.99
N PHE A 186 7.62 5.81 11.42
CA PHE A 186 7.84 4.89 10.31
C PHE A 186 8.77 3.77 10.75
N GLU A 187 8.58 2.60 10.17
CA GLU A 187 9.61 1.56 10.20
C GLU A 187 10.86 2.08 9.48
N GLY A 188 12.03 1.95 10.11
CA GLY A 188 13.31 2.41 9.56
C GLY A 188 13.95 3.60 10.30
N ALA A 189 15.29 3.69 10.22
CA ALA A 189 16.05 4.74 10.88
C ALA A 189 15.89 6.10 10.16
N PRO A 190 15.71 7.20 10.89
CA PRO A 190 15.64 8.53 10.28
C PRO A 190 16.98 8.90 9.63
N LEU A 191 16.94 9.42 8.40
CA LEU A 191 18.14 9.70 7.61
C LEU A 191 18.79 11.06 7.94
N HIS A 192 18.06 11.97 8.60
CA HIS A 192 18.60 13.24 9.11
C HIS A 192 17.80 13.67 10.33
N ALA A 193 18.49 14.03 11.42
CA ALA A 193 17.91 14.63 12.61
C ALA A 193 18.38 16.09 12.71
N SER A 194 17.64 17.01 12.09
CA SER A 194 17.61 18.39 12.60
C SER A 194 16.46 18.52 13.58
N ASP A 195 16.56 19.40 14.57
CA ASP A 195 15.54 19.55 15.61
C ASP A 195 14.14 19.73 15.01
N GLY A 196 13.27 18.76 15.24
CA GLY A 196 11.85 18.79 14.88
C GLY A 196 11.47 18.29 13.47
N LEU A 197 12.42 17.85 12.64
CA LEU A 197 12.14 17.24 11.33
C LEU A 197 12.79 15.86 11.20
N HIS A 198 11.99 14.84 10.91
CA HIS A 198 12.49 13.49 10.64
C HIS A 198 12.18 13.08 9.21
N VAL A 199 13.20 12.59 8.51
CA VAL A 199 13.06 12.05 7.15
C VAL A 199 13.25 10.54 7.20
N HIS A 200 12.21 9.81 6.83
CA HIS A 200 12.29 8.37 6.59
C HIS A 200 12.30 8.12 5.09
N ALA A 201 13.12 7.19 4.64
CA ALA A 201 13.13 6.74 3.26
C ALA A 201 12.71 5.28 3.22
N GLU A 202 11.77 4.98 2.33
CA GLU A 202 11.34 3.63 2.08
C GLU A 202 11.29 3.37 0.58
N ARG A 203 11.57 2.13 0.19
CA ARG A 203 11.28 1.68 -1.17
C ARG A 203 9.77 1.53 -1.28
N ASP A 204 9.18 2.12 -2.31
CA ASP A 204 7.75 2.04 -2.60
C ASP A 204 7.23 0.59 -2.47
N ALA A 205 6.11 0.38 -1.76
CA ALA A 205 5.58 -0.97 -1.48
C ALA A 205 5.23 -1.75 -2.76
N GLU A 206 4.77 -1.08 -3.82
CA GLU A 206 4.58 -1.73 -5.14
C GLU A 206 5.92 -2.16 -5.73
N VAL A 207 6.95 -1.33 -5.58
CA VAL A 207 8.31 -1.60 -6.05
C VAL A 207 8.97 -2.73 -5.25
N ALA A 208 8.79 -2.76 -3.93
CA ALA A 208 9.29 -3.82 -3.05
C ALA A 208 8.57 -5.15 -3.32
N ARG A 209 7.25 -5.13 -3.54
CA ARG A 209 6.48 -6.30 -3.97
C ARG A 209 6.97 -6.82 -5.32
N LEU A 210 7.09 -5.94 -6.32
CA LEU A 210 7.59 -6.29 -7.65
C LEU A 210 8.98 -6.93 -7.57
N ALA A 211 9.90 -6.34 -6.78
CA ALA A 211 11.23 -6.89 -6.61
C ALA A 211 11.21 -8.31 -6.05
N ARG A 212 10.45 -8.55 -4.98
CA ARG A 212 10.29 -9.88 -4.37
C ARG A 212 9.68 -10.89 -5.33
N GLU A 213 8.55 -10.55 -5.96
CA GLU A 213 7.86 -11.47 -6.88
C GLU A 213 8.75 -11.82 -8.09
N LEU A 214 9.55 -10.86 -8.57
CA LEU A 214 10.47 -11.10 -9.67
C LEU A 214 11.67 -11.94 -9.23
N ASP A 215 12.23 -11.70 -8.04
CA ASP A 215 13.27 -12.55 -7.44
C ASP A 215 12.80 -14.01 -7.30
N ASP A 216 11.58 -14.22 -6.79
CA ASP A 216 10.98 -15.55 -6.67
C ASP A 216 10.84 -16.22 -8.05
N GLN A 217 10.34 -15.47 -9.04
CA GLN A 217 10.20 -15.96 -10.41
C GLN A 217 11.56 -16.27 -11.07
N ILE A 218 12.60 -15.50 -10.77
CA ILE A 218 13.96 -15.72 -11.28
C ILE A 218 14.53 -17.05 -10.80
N VAL A 219 14.22 -17.47 -9.57
CA VAL A 219 14.63 -18.79 -9.05
C VAL A 219 14.04 -19.90 -9.92
N VAL A 220 12.75 -19.82 -10.25
CA VAL A 220 12.07 -20.78 -11.12
C VAL A 220 12.66 -20.75 -12.53
N LEU A 221 12.82 -19.57 -13.12
CA LEU A 221 13.37 -19.39 -14.47
C LEU A 221 14.80 -19.97 -14.59
N ARG A 222 15.64 -19.81 -13.56
CA ARG A 222 16.98 -20.41 -13.53
C ARG A 222 16.92 -21.94 -13.53
N GLN A 223 16.02 -22.53 -12.75
CA GLN A 223 15.84 -23.98 -12.70
C GLN A 223 15.36 -24.54 -14.04
N GLU A 224 14.54 -23.78 -14.78
CA GLU A 224 14.09 -24.12 -16.13
C GLU A 224 15.15 -23.88 -17.22
N GLY A 225 16.31 -23.29 -16.88
CA GLY A 225 17.32 -22.90 -17.86
C GLY A 225 16.87 -21.78 -18.80
N ALA A 226 15.91 -20.95 -18.35
CA ALA A 226 15.35 -19.87 -19.14
C ALA A 226 16.41 -18.83 -19.48
N ARG A 227 16.35 -18.33 -20.70
CA ARG A 227 17.08 -17.16 -21.19
C ARG A 227 16.09 -16.06 -21.50
N VAL A 228 16.30 -14.86 -20.99
CA VAL A 228 15.34 -13.75 -21.03
C VAL A 228 15.84 -12.65 -21.97
N ALA A 229 14.97 -12.13 -22.82
CA ALA A 229 15.19 -10.83 -23.47
C ALA A 229 14.24 -9.79 -22.87
N LEU A 230 14.70 -8.55 -22.78
CA LEU A 230 13.84 -7.43 -22.40
C LEU A 230 13.09 -6.92 -23.63
N LEU A 231 11.78 -6.72 -23.52
CA LEU A 231 10.99 -5.97 -24.49
C LEU A 231 10.79 -4.54 -23.98
N GLY A 232 11.47 -3.60 -24.62
CA GLY A 232 11.61 -2.20 -24.21
C GLY A 232 12.99 -1.89 -23.63
N SER A 233 13.64 -0.86 -24.16
CA SER A 233 14.98 -0.36 -23.79
C SER A 233 14.93 1.03 -23.11
N GLY A 234 13.77 1.40 -22.56
CA GLY A 234 13.54 2.68 -21.88
C GLY A 234 14.09 2.73 -20.46
N ALA A 235 13.95 3.89 -19.81
CA ALA A 235 14.36 4.08 -18.41
C ALA A 235 13.72 3.06 -17.45
N ALA A 236 12.50 2.58 -17.74
CA ALA A 236 11.85 1.53 -16.96
C ALA A 236 12.63 0.20 -16.99
N ALA A 237 13.28 -0.13 -18.10
CA ALA A 237 14.11 -1.32 -18.21
C ALA A 237 15.40 -1.18 -17.39
N ASP A 238 16.02 0.00 -17.43
CA ASP A 238 17.20 0.32 -16.61
C ASP A 238 16.87 0.21 -15.12
N GLU A 239 15.77 0.86 -14.70
CA GLU A 239 15.28 0.82 -13.32
C GLU A 239 14.95 -0.59 -12.86
N LEU A 240 14.36 -1.43 -13.71
CA LEU A 240 14.04 -2.81 -13.37
C LEU A 240 15.29 -3.65 -13.07
N LEU A 241 16.34 -3.51 -13.89
CA LEU A 241 17.60 -4.23 -13.67
C LEU A 241 18.38 -3.74 -12.45
N LEU A 242 18.26 -2.45 -12.12
CA LEU A 242 18.80 -1.90 -10.87
C LEU A 242 18.00 -2.36 -9.66
N LEU A 243 16.67 -2.46 -9.80
CA LEU A 243 15.76 -2.89 -8.74
C LEU A 243 15.96 -4.37 -8.40
N VAL A 244 16.16 -5.22 -9.41
CA VAL A 244 16.30 -6.68 -9.28
C VAL A 244 17.60 -7.16 -9.92
N PRO A 245 18.77 -6.98 -9.25
CA PRO A 245 20.07 -7.32 -9.83
C PRO A 245 20.24 -8.80 -10.19
N SER A 246 19.48 -9.68 -9.53
CA SER A 246 19.44 -11.12 -9.79
C SER A 246 18.86 -11.47 -11.18
N LEU A 247 18.14 -10.54 -11.82
CA LEU A 247 17.60 -10.71 -13.18
C LEU A 247 18.71 -10.66 -14.22
N ARG A 248 19.71 -9.81 -14.02
CA ARG A 248 20.74 -9.50 -15.02
C ARG A 248 21.46 -10.74 -15.59
N PRO A 249 21.85 -11.76 -14.80
CA PRO A 249 22.47 -12.97 -15.36
C PRO A 249 21.57 -13.79 -16.29
N LEU A 250 20.24 -13.62 -16.26
CA LEU A 250 19.32 -14.29 -17.17
C LEU A 250 19.11 -13.53 -18.48
N VAL A 251 19.42 -12.23 -18.50
CA VAL A 251 19.19 -11.38 -19.66
C VAL A 251 20.27 -11.62 -20.70
N VAL A 252 19.84 -12.02 -21.90
CA VAL A 252 20.73 -12.33 -23.04
C VAL A 252 20.48 -11.42 -24.24
N GLY A 253 19.57 -10.45 -24.11
CA GLY A 253 19.21 -9.57 -25.21
C GLY A 253 18.18 -8.51 -24.84
N VAL A 254 18.07 -7.51 -25.70
CA VAL A 254 17.12 -6.40 -25.58
C VAL A 254 16.48 -6.15 -26.93
N ALA A 255 15.16 -6.03 -26.96
CA ALA A 255 14.38 -5.73 -28.14
C ALA A 255 13.56 -4.46 -27.93
N ASP A 256 13.43 -3.62 -28.96
CA ASP A 256 12.66 -2.37 -28.87
C ASP A 256 12.00 -2.03 -30.21
N SER A 257 10.75 -1.59 -30.17
CA SER A 257 9.99 -1.18 -31.36
C SER A 257 10.42 0.18 -31.91
N ASP A 258 11.12 1.02 -31.13
CA ASP A 258 11.70 2.27 -31.59
C ASP A 258 12.92 1.99 -32.49
N VAL A 259 12.69 2.06 -33.80
CA VAL A 259 13.71 1.86 -34.85
C VAL A 259 14.94 2.73 -34.63
N ARG A 260 14.81 3.91 -34.02
CA ARG A 260 15.94 4.81 -33.76
C ARG A 260 16.92 4.26 -32.72
N ARG A 261 16.49 3.31 -31.88
CA ARG A 261 17.30 2.68 -30.83
C ARG A 261 17.91 1.36 -31.29
N GLN A 262 17.33 0.71 -32.30
CA GLN A 262 17.82 -0.55 -32.83
C GLN A 262 19.25 -0.42 -33.36
N GLY A 263 20.09 -1.40 -33.07
CA GLY A 263 21.53 -1.41 -33.35
C GLY A 263 22.39 -0.69 -32.31
N ALA A 264 21.81 0.17 -31.47
CA ALA A 264 22.52 0.77 -30.34
C ALA A 264 22.76 -0.26 -29.22
N THR A 265 23.68 0.08 -28.32
CA THR A 265 23.98 -0.75 -27.14
C THR A 265 23.11 -0.29 -25.97
N PHE A 266 22.43 -1.24 -25.33
CA PHE A 266 21.70 -0.98 -24.09
C PHE A 266 22.67 -0.84 -22.93
N GLY A 267 22.71 0.33 -22.29
CA GLY A 267 23.80 0.72 -21.40
C GLY A 267 23.99 -0.19 -20.18
N VAL A 268 22.91 -0.78 -19.65
CA VAL A 268 22.98 -1.58 -18.42
C VAL A 268 23.52 -2.99 -18.66
N THR A 269 23.15 -3.64 -19.77
CA THR A 269 23.60 -5.01 -20.06
C THR A 269 24.76 -5.07 -21.05
N GLY A 270 24.91 -4.06 -21.90
CA GLY A 270 25.88 -4.07 -23.00
C GLY A 270 25.36 -4.80 -24.26
N ASP A 271 24.13 -5.29 -24.25
CA ASP A 271 23.54 -5.99 -25.38
C ASP A 271 23.16 -5.02 -26.50
N ARG A 272 23.21 -5.49 -27.75
CA ARG A 272 22.65 -4.73 -28.88
C ARG A 272 21.13 -4.81 -28.86
N ILE A 273 20.50 -3.65 -29.05
CA ILE A 273 19.06 -3.54 -29.19
C ILE A 273 18.66 -4.05 -30.57
N VAL A 274 17.76 -5.03 -30.62
CA VAL A 274 17.24 -5.59 -31.87
C VAL A 274 15.78 -5.18 -32.09
N ALA A 275 15.28 -5.40 -33.30
CA ALA A 275 13.85 -5.31 -33.55
C ALA A 275 13.08 -6.38 -32.75
N PRO A 276 11.82 -6.14 -32.34
CA PRO A 276 11.02 -7.09 -31.59
C PRO A 276 10.98 -8.48 -32.22
N GLU A 277 10.79 -8.56 -33.53
CA GLU A 277 10.73 -9.83 -34.29
C GLU A 277 12.06 -10.59 -34.28
N GLY A 278 13.18 -9.88 -34.08
CA GLY A 278 14.53 -10.43 -34.03
C GLY A 278 14.97 -10.92 -32.65
N TRP A 279 14.10 -10.82 -31.63
CA TRP A 279 14.48 -11.12 -30.25
C TRP A 279 15.00 -12.55 -30.04
N THR A 280 14.49 -13.52 -30.78
CA THR A 280 14.92 -14.93 -30.69
C THR A 280 16.37 -15.14 -31.13
N ALA A 281 16.91 -14.28 -31.98
CA ALA A 281 18.30 -14.33 -32.42
C ALA A 281 19.29 -14.04 -31.28
N THR A 282 18.82 -13.43 -30.18
CA THR A 282 19.60 -13.25 -28.93
C THR A 282 19.77 -14.57 -28.16
N GLY A 283 19.07 -15.63 -28.56
CA GLY A 283 18.96 -16.87 -27.82
C GLY A 283 17.93 -16.82 -26.70
N ALA A 284 17.21 -15.73 -26.50
CA ALA A 284 16.16 -15.70 -25.51
C ALA A 284 15.04 -16.73 -25.81
N THR A 285 14.47 -17.25 -24.73
CA THR A 285 13.32 -18.18 -24.68
C THR A 285 12.09 -17.52 -24.10
N HIS A 286 12.29 -16.44 -23.33
CA HIS A 286 11.26 -15.66 -22.67
C HIS A 286 11.45 -14.18 -23.02
N LEU A 287 10.34 -13.44 -23.11
CA LEU A 287 10.35 -11.98 -23.20
C LEU A 287 9.79 -11.35 -21.93
N LEU A 288 10.58 -10.52 -21.26
CA LEU A 288 10.12 -9.73 -20.13
C LEU A 288 9.63 -8.36 -20.61
N TYR A 289 8.40 -8.01 -20.24
CA TYR A 289 7.80 -6.73 -20.61
C TYR A 289 8.26 -5.63 -19.66
N ALA A 290 9.23 -4.83 -20.11
CA ALA A 290 9.98 -3.94 -19.22
C ALA A 290 9.20 -2.68 -18.79
N SER A 291 8.01 -2.42 -19.35
CA SER A 291 7.17 -1.28 -19.00
C SER A 291 5.81 -1.68 -18.45
N LYS A 292 5.49 -1.23 -17.22
CA LYS A 292 4.15 -1.36 -16.62
C LYS A 292 3.04 -0.71 -17.49
N ALA A 293 3.35 0.41 -18.14
CA ALA A 293 2.35 1.20 -18.86
C ALA A 293 1.90 0.57 -20.20
N TYR A 294 2.74 -0.28 -20.79
CA TYR A 294 2.52 -0.81 -22.15
C TYR A 294 2.49 -2.35 -22.18
N GLN A 295 2.23 -3.03 -21.05
CA GLN A 295 2.30 -4.51 -21.03
C GLN A 295 1.30 -5.20 -21.95
N ASP A 296 0.09 -4.67 -22.07
CA ASP A 296 -0.92 -5.26 -22.94
C ASP A 296 -0.48 -5.15 -24.40
N GLU A 297 -0.02 -3.97 -24.82
CA GLU A 297 0.54 -3.76 -26.15
C GLU A 297 1.78 -4.62 -26.41
N MET A 298 2.69 -4.72 -25.44
CA MET A 298 3.88 -5.58 -25.52
C MET A 298 3.51 -7.06 -25.61
N HIS A 299 2.46 -7.48 -24.91
CA HIS A 299 1.95 -8.84 -24.99
C HIS A 299 1.31 -9.14 -26.36
N ASP A 300 0.50 -8.23 -26.87
CA ASP A 300 -0.10 -8.34 -28.21
C ASP A 300 0.97 -8.39 -29.31
N GLN A 301 2.01 -7.57 -29.19
CA GLN A 301 3.17 -7.63 -30.06
C GLN A 301 3.86 -9.00 -29.97
N HIS A 302 4.07 -9.52 -28.75
CA HIS A 302 4.66 -10.84 -28.56
C HIS A 302 3.79 -11.94 -29.18
N LEU A 303 2.46 -11.88 -29.07
CA LEU A 303 1.55 -12.81 -29.75
C LEU A 303 1.67 -12.75 -31.28
N ALA A 304 1.97 -11.58 -31.85
CA ALA A 304 2.09 -11.41 -33.29
C ALA A 304 3.39 -11.97 -33.87
N PHE A 305 4.53 -11.85 -33.16
CA PHE A 305 5.84 -12.24 -33.68
C PHE A 305 6.51 -13.41 -32.94
N GLY A 306 5.98 -13.80 -31.79
CA GLY A 306 6.57 -14.82 -30.93
C GLY A 306 6.53 -16.20 -31.60
N PRO A 307 7.62 -16.99 -31.52
CA PRO A 307 7.56 -18.37 -31.97
C PRO A 307 6.60 -19.17 -31.05
N PRO A 308 5.91 -20.20 -31.55
CA PRO A 308 5.04 -21.04 -30.74
C PRO A 308 5.77 -21.60 -29.52
N GLY A 309 5.18 -21.46 -28.34
CA GLY A 309 5.75 -21.96 -27.07
C GLY A 309 6.78 -21.03 -26.43
N SER A 310 7.01 -19.84 -27.01
CA SER A 310 7.65 -18.75 -26.27
C SER A 310 6.76 -18.29 -25.12
N ARG A 311 7.38 -17.63 -24.13
CA ARG A 311 6.71 -17.22 -22.90
C ARG A 311 6.97 -15.75 -22.61
N GLY A 312 5.92 -15.00 -22.32
CA GLY A 312 6.01 -13.62 -21.82
C GLY A 312 6.16 -13.62 -20.30
N ILE A 313 6.88 -12.63 -19.77
CA ILE A 313 6.95 -12.34 -18.33
C ILE A 313 6.31 -10.96 -18.14
N ARG A 314 5.10 -10.97 -17.59
CA ARG A 314 4.37 -9.77 -17.20
C ARG A 314 4.82 -9.38 -15.80
N ILE A 315 4.92 -8.07 -15.53
CA ILE A 315 5.30 -7.53 -14.21
C ILE A 315 4.18 -6.74 -13.53
N HIS A 316 2.99 -6.67 -14.16
CA HIS A 316 1.83 -5.91 -13.67
C HIS A 316 0.51 -6.56 -14.11
N PRO A 317 -0.51 -6.66 -13.22
CA PRO A 317 -0.53 -6.21 -11.82
C PRO A 317 0.33 -7.06 -10.86
N ARG A 318 0.74 -8.26 -11.29
CA ARG A 318 1.66 -9.15 -10.58
C ARG A 318 2.70 -9.71 -11.55
N VAL A 319 3.78 -10.27 -11.01
CA VAL A 319 4.72 -11.03 -11.85
C VAL A 319 4.09 -12.36 -12.22
N GLU A 320 3.98 -12.62 -13.51
CA GLU A 320 3.45 -13.88 -14.02
C GLU A 320 4.10 -14.25 -15.37
N VAL A 321 4.21 -15.56 -15.61
CA VAL A 321 4.65 -16.09 -16.89
C VAL A 321 3.42 -16.47 -17.70
N VAL A 322 3.27 -15.87 -18.88
CA VAL A 322 2.16 -16.09 -19.80
C VAL A 322 2.65 -16.85 -21.03
N ALA A 323 1.86 -17.80 -21.51
CA ALA A 323 2.13 -18.51 -22.75
C ALA A 323 1.80 -17.63 -23.96
N VAL A 324 2.53 -17.84 -25.05
CA VAL A 324 2.35 -17.22 -26.36
C VAL A 324 2.16 -18.32 -27.41
#